data_AF-A0A9D2AM97-F1
#
_entry.id   AF-A0A9D2AM97-F1
#
_cell.length_a   1.000
_cell.length_b   1.000
_cell.length_c   1.000
_cell.angle_alpha   90.00
_cell.angle_beta   90.00
_cell.angle_gamma   90.00
#
_symmetry.space_group_name_H-M   'P 1'
#
loop_
_entity.id
_entity.type
_entity.pdbx_description
1 polymer ?
#
loop_
_entity_poly.entity_id
_entity_poly.type
_entity_poly.pdbx_seq_one_letter_code
_entity_poly.pdbx_strand_id
1 'polypeptide(L)'
;SAAVITHRVVENNTLMGQFVTKGDANEKADVNPVSYEEFIGKLALSIPYLGRLAQLFTSTSGKIGAGIVILAALLLHVIGTTFEKRTEKSQQKRS
;
A
#
# COMPACT_ATOMS: atom_id res chain seq x y z
N SER A 1 -15.55 3.65 -26.67
CA SER A 1 -14.42 3.55 -25.72
C SER A 1 -13.99 2.10 -25.62
N ALA A 2 -12.76 1.76 -26.00
CA ALA A 2 -12.22 0.43 -25.77
C ALA A 2 -11.63 0.37 -24.35
N ALA A 3 -12.09 -0.56 -23.52
CA ALA A 3 -11.54 -0.76 -22.18
C ALA A 3 -10.30 -1.65 -22.29
N VAL A 4 -9.17 -1.21 -21.73
CA VAL A 4 -7.98 -2.06 -21.57
C VAL A 4 -8.20 -2.93 -20.35
N ILE A 5 -8.15 -4.25 -20.52
CA ILE A 5 -8.41 -5.23 -19.47
C ILE A 5 -7.18 -6.11 -19.30
N THR A 6 -6.80 -6.37 -18.06
CA THR A 6 -5.72 -7.29 -17.71
C THR A 6 -6.30 -8.68 -17.45
N HIS A 7 -5.79 -9.70 -18.13
CA HIS A 7 -6.14 -11.10 -17.87
C HIS A 7 -4.90 -11.93 -17.55
N ARG A 8 -5.12 -13.10 -16.92
CA ARG A 8 -4.08 -14.10 -16.74
C ARG A 8 -4.02 -15.01 -17.95
N VAL A 9 -2.85 -15.15 -18.55
CA VAL A 9 -2.63 -16.16 -19.60
C VAL A 9 -2.61 -17.54 -18.95
N VAL A 10 -3.50 -18.42 -19.38
CA VAL A 10 -3.57 -19.82 -18.93
C VAL A 10 -2.90 -20.76 -19.92
N GLU A 11 -2.86 -20.40 -21.20
CA GLU A 11 -2.19 -21.17 -22.24
C GLU A 11 -1.56 -20.25 -23.29
N ASN A 12 -0.39 -20.63 -23.76
CA ASN A 12 0.32 -19.96 -24.85
C ASN A 12 0.37 -20.87 -26.08
N ASN A 13 -0.48 -20.61 -27.07
CA ASN A 13 -0.49 -21.35 -28.32
C ASN A 13 0.37 -20.63 -29.37
N THR A 14 1.63 -21.03 -29.45
CA THR A 14 2.62 -20.44 -30.36
C THR A 14 2.37 -20.79 -31.84
N LEU A 15 1.69 -21.90 -32.12
CA LEU A 15 1.37 -22.33 -33.50
C LEU A 15 0.29 -21.45 -34.13
N MET A 16 -0.70 -21.03 -33.33
CA MET A 16 -1.80 -20.17 -33.78
C MET A 16 -1.55 -18.69 -33.47
N GLY A 17 -0.44 -18.36 -32.82
CA GLY A 17 -0.06 -16.98 -32.45
C GLY A 17 -1.02 -16.33 -31.46
N GLN A 18 -1.56 -17.11 -30.51
CA GLN A 18 -2.66 -16.70 -29.65
C GLN A 18 -2.45 -17.13 -28.19
N PHE A 19 -3.03 -16.35 -27.28
CA PHE A 19 -3.11 -16.64 -25.87
C PHE A 19 -4.53 -17.06 -25.49
N VAL A 20 -4.67 -18.13 -24.71
CA VAL A 20 -5.91 -18.37 -23.98
C VAL A 20 -5.79 -17.62 -22.66
N THR A 21 -6.70 -16.69 -22.42
CA THR A 21 -6.72 -15.89 -21.20
C THR A 21 -7.83 -16.35 -20.26
N LYS A 22 -7.71 -15.97 -19.00
CA LYS A 22 -8.75 -16.11 -18.00
C LYS A 22 -8.82 -14.81 -17.21
N GLY A 23 -9.98 -14.17 -17.24
CA GLY A 23 -10.26 -13.03 -16.37
C GLY A 23 -10.10 -13.39 -14.88
N ASP A 24 -9.64 -12.44 -14.07
CA ASP A 24 -9.36 -12.69 -12.64
C ASP A 24 -10.61 -13.09 -11.84
N ALA A 25 -11.81 -12.76 -12.31
CA ALA A 25 -13.09 -13.11 -11.70
C ALA A 25 -13.78 -14.35 -12.34
N ASN A 26 -13.23 -14.89 -13.44
CA ASN A 26 -13.86 -15.99 -14.16
C ASN A 26 -13.45 -17.34 -13.54
N GLU A 27 -14.38 -18.30 -13.47
CA GLU A 27 -14.05 -19.67 -13.04
C GLU A 27 -13.43 -20.51 -14.17
N LYS A 28 -13.76 -20.19 -15.42
CA LYS A 28 -13.28 -20.88 -16.63
C LYS A 28 -12.44 -19.95 -17.49
N ALA A 29 -11.70 -20.52 -18.45
CA ALA A 29 -10.99 -19.73 -19.45
C ALA A 29 -11.96 -18.88 -20.27
N ASP A 30 -11.47 -17.74 -20.75
CA ASP A 30 -12.24 -16.84 -21.60
C ASP A 30 -12.52 -17.54 -22.94
N VAL A 31 -13.72 -17.32 -23.47
CA VAL A 31 -14.19 -18.01 -24.68
C VAL A 31 -13.42 -17.57 -25.93
N ASN A 32 -12.90 -16.34 -25.91
CA ASN A 32 -12.17 -15.76 -27.04
C ASN A 32 -10.66 -15.76 -26.75
N PRO A 33 -9.85 -16.45 -27.56
CA PRO A 33 -8.40 -16.34 -27.48
C PRO A 33 -7.94 -14.95 -27.96
N VAL A 34 -6.84 -14.47 -27.39
CA VAL A 34 -6.27 -13.15 -27.64
C VAL A 34 -5.07 -13.28 -28.57
N SER A 35 -5.09 -12.58 -29.71
CA SER A 35 -3.96 -12.57 -30.65
C SER A 35 -2.72 -11.90 -30.05
N TYR A 36 -1.53 -12.32 -30.46
CA TYR A 36 -0.28 -11.66 -30.08
C TYR A 36 -0.24 -10.17 -30.48
N GLU A 37 -0.95 -9.79 -31.54
CA GLU A 37 -1.05 -8.39 -31.98
C GLU A 37 -1.75 -7.49 -30.97
N GLU A 38 -2.59 -8.07 -30.11
CA GLU A 38 -3.33 -7.37 -29.06
C GLU A 38 -2.56 -7.36 -27.72
N PHE A 39 -1.36 -7.93 -27.68
CA PHE A 39 -0.53 -7.97 -26.50
C PHE A 39 0.17 -6.62 -26.26
N ILE A 40 -0.28 -5.90 -25.23
CA ILE A 40 0.28 -4.59 -24.86
C ILE A 40 1.49 -4.74 -23.92
N GLY A 41 1.49 -5.74 -23.02
CA GLY A 41 2.58 -5.94 -22.06
C GLY A 41 2.35 -7.03 -21.01
N LYS A 42 3.40 -7.35 -20.25
CA LYS A 42 3.38 -8.34 -19.14
C LYS A 42 3.55 -7.68 -17.78
N LEU A 43 2.99 -8.30 -16.74
CA LEU A 43 3.25 -7.90 -15.35
C LEU A 43 4.75 -8.05 -15.04
N ALA A 44 5.42 -6.94 -14.72
CA ALA A 44 6.86 -6.93 -14.43
C ALA A 44 7.18 -7.11 -12.94
N LEU A 45 6.30 -6.65 -12.05
CA LEU A 45 6.51 -6.68 -10.60
C LEU A 45 5.17 -6.82 -9.88
N SER A 46 5.14 -7.65 -8.84
CA SER A 46 4.04 -7.72 -7.87
C SER A 46 4.63 -7.62 -6.46
N ILE A 47 4.20 -6.62 -5.69
CA ILE A 47 4.66 -6.42 -4.31
C ILE A 47 3.56 -6.98 -3.38
N PRO A 48 3.76 -8.17 -2.79
CA PRO A 48 2.76 -8.75 -1.91
C PRO A 48 2.55 -7.84 -0.69
N TYR A 49 1.30 -7.78 -0.21
CA TYR A 49 0.88 -7.01 0.98
C TYR A 49 0.99 -5.48 0.90
N LEU A 50 1.41 -4.90 -0.23
CA LEU A 50 1.48 -3.44 -0.39
C LEU A 50 0.12 -2.77 -0.16
N GLY A 51 -0.96 -3.40 -0.63
CA GLY A 51 -2.33 -2.95 -0.36
C GLY A 51 -2.68 -2.95 1.14
N ARG A 52 -2.16 -3.91 1.92
CA ARG A 52 -2.37 -3.96 3.37
C ARG A 52 -1.60 -2.83 4.07
N LEU A 53 -0.39 -2.53 3.63
CA LEU A 53 0.37 -1.37 4.14
C LEU A 53 -0.36 -0.07 3.82
N ALA A 54 -0.82 0.12 2.58
CA ALA A 54 -1.63 1.26 2.19
C ALA A 54 -2.90 1.37 3.03
N GLN A 55 -3.57 0.24 3.30
CA GLN A 55 -4.75 0.20 4.16
C GLN A 55 -4.44 0.59 5.62
N LEU A 56 -3.27 0.25 6.16
CA LEU A 56 -2.87 0.74 7.48
C LEU A 56 -2.78 2.27 7.51
N PHE A 57 -2.30 2.91 6.45
CA PHE A 57 -2.22 4.37 6.37
C PHE A 57 -3.59 5.03 6.16
N THR A 58 -4.52 4.37 5.46
CA THR A 58 -5.84 4.96 5.13
C THR A 58 -6.95 4.57 6.10
N SER A 59 -6.79 3.48 6.85
CA SER A 59 -7.78 2.95 7.79
C SER A 59 -8.03 3.89 8.96
N THR A 60 -9.29 3.92 9.43
CA THR A 60 -9.70 4.62 10.65
C THR A 60 -8.88 4.19 11.86
N SER A 61 -8.60 2.88 12.00
CA SER A 61 -7.76 2.38 13.10
C SER A 61 -6.32 2.88 13.01
N GLY A 62 -5.79 3.03 11.79
CA GLY A 62 -4.46 3.61 11.55
C GLY A 62 -4.40 5.08 11.95
N LYS A 63 -5.42 5.85 11.60
CA LYS A 63 -5.56 7.26 12.03
C LYS A 63 -5.64 7.41 13.54
N ILE A 64 -6.41 6.54 14.22
CA ILE A 64 -6.49 6.52 15.69
C ILE A 64 -5.12 6.21 16.30
N GLY A 65 -4.41 5.21 15.78
CA GLY A 65 -3.06 4.86 16.23
C GLY A 65 -2.08 6.03 16.09
N ALA A 66 -2.09 6.71 14.93
CA ALA A 66 -1.27 7.91 14.71
C ALA A 66 -1.60 9.03 15.70
N GLY A 67 -2.90 9.25 15.98
CA GLY A 67 -3.34 10.22 16.98
C GLY A 67 -2.78 9.93 18.38
N ILE A 68 -2.78 8.66 18.81
CA ILE A 68 -2.22 8.25 20.11
C ILE A 68 -0.72 8.53 20.17
N VAL A 69 0.03 8.20 19.12
CA VAL A 69 1.47 8.44 19.05
C VAL A 69 1.79 9.94 19.15
N ILE A 70 1.05 10.78 18.42
CA ILE A 70 1.20 12.23 18.48
C ILE A 70 0.88 12.74 19.90
N LEU A 71 -0.21 12.28 20.51
CA LEU A 71 -0.59 12.68 21.86
C LEU A 71 0.49 12.30 22.88
N ALA A 72 1.03 11.09 22.80
CA ALA A 72 2.10 10.63 23.67
C ALA A 72 3.37 11.48 23.50
N ALA A 73 3.76 11.81 22.26
CA ALA A 73 4.90 12.67 21.99
C ALA A 73 4.72 14.08 22.58
N LEU A 74 3.53 14.67 22.46
CA LEU A 74 3.21 15.96 23.06
C LEU A 74 3.26 15.91 24.59
N LEU A 75 2.75 14.85 25.21
CA LEU A 75 2.81 14.67 26.67
C LEU A 75 4.25 14.58 27.16
N LEU A 76 5.09 13.77 26.49
CA LEU A 76 6.51 13.66 26.82
C LEU A 76 7.24 15.00 26.64
N HIS A 77 6.91 15.77 25.60
CA HIS A 77 7.47 17.10 25.37
C HIS A 77 7.11 18.09 26.50
N VAL A 78 5.86 18.10 26.94
CA VAL A 78 5.41 18.95 28.06
C VAL A 78 6.11 18.55 29.37
N ILE A 79 6.27 17.25 29.61
CA ILE A 79 6.99 16.76 30.79
C ILE A 79 8.45 17.22 30.73
N GLY A 80 9.15 16.95 29.63
CA GLY A 80 10.56 17.33 29.46
C GLY A 80 10.80 18.82 29.67
N THR A 81 9.99 19.67 29.04
CA THR A 81 10.09 21.14 29.19
C THR A 81 9.75 21.62 30.60
N THR A 82 8.88 20.91 31.33
CA THR A 82 8.58 21.23 32.74
C THR A 82 9.74 20.87 33.66
N PHE A 83 10.43 19.75 33.40
CA PHE A 83 11.63 19.35 34.14
C PHE A 83 12.78 20.35 33.92
N GLU A 84 13.00 20.80 32.69
CA GLU A 84 14.04 21.76 32.35
C GLU A 84 13.83 23.10 33.08
N LYS A 85 12.60 23.65 33.05
CA LYS A 85 12.24 24.88 33.77
C LYS A 85 12.42 24.77 35.30
N ARG A 86 12.27 23.58 35.88
CA ARG A 86 12.49 23.37 37.33
C ARG A 86 13.97 23.32 37.67
N THR A 87 14.79 22.76 36.81
CA THR A 87 16.25 22.71 36.97
C THR A 87 16.86 24.11 36.92
N GLU A 88 16.46 24.94 35.95
CA GLU A 88 16.92 26.33 35.82
C GLU A 88 16.58 27.17 37.05
N LYS A 89 15.33 27.11 37.54
CA LYS A 89 14.90 27.84 38.74
C LYS A 89 15.62 27.39 40.00
N SER A 90 16.03 26.13 40.09
CA SER A 90 16.76 25.60 41.24
C SER A 90 18.22 26.05 41.26
N GLN A 91 18.82 26.27 40.09
CA GLN A 91 20.17 26.82 39.97
C GLN A 91 20.18 28.33 40.25
N GLN A 92 19.20 29.09 39.76
CA GLN A 92 19.14 30.54 40.00
C GLN A 92 18.84 30.91 41.46
N LYS A 93 18.19 30.03 42.23
CA LYS A 93 17.95 30.25 43.68
C LYS A 93 19.16 29.91 44.56
N ARG A 94 20.20 29.29 44.00
CA ARG A 94 21.45 28.90 44.69
C ARG A 94 22.63 29.83 44.38
N SER A 95 22.46 30.75 43.43
CA SER A 95 23.36 31.89 43.17
C SER A 95 22.86 33.13 43.88
#